data_AF-A0A2M9P0U8-F1
#
_entry.id   AF-A0A2M9P0U8-F1
#
_cell.length_a   1.000
_cell.length_b   1.000
_cell.length_c   1.000
_cell.angle_alpha   90.00
_cell.angle_beta   90.00
_cell.angle_gamma   90.00
#
_symmetry.space_group_name_H-M   'P 1'
#
loop_
_entity.id
_entity.type
_entity.pdbx_description
1 polymer ?
#
loop_
_entity_poly.entity_id
_entity_poly.type
_entity_poly.pdbx_seq_one_letter_code
_entity_poly.pdbx_strand_id
1 'polypeptide(L)'
;YKMIVSQLKKVRNISPGIRKITKIVQNEIRYDNDDSLLKPLSRDTDNLDGMNVLLGILDEYHTSATTEMMEVLESSQGQQPQPLILIISTAGFKLNGPMYSQEYPYIKKILSGEEINDNYFAICYEQDDIKEINKEKLWIKSNPLLEVAARKDVMSKNIKKKLTEARAKNDLGPTVVKNFNMWQNASKESFLKGEEWAACAIELEPFITGKDAYIGVDLSRTTDLTAVSWIVPYVDEEGNNR
;
A
#
# COMPACT_ATOMS: atom_id res chain seq x y z
N TYR A 1 18.49 -4.29 -6.34
CA TYR A 1 19.66 -5.22 -6.30
C TYR A 1 20.81 -4.75 -5.40
N LYS A 2 21.50 -3.63 -5.68
CA LYS A 2 22.74 -3.25 -4.95
C LYS A 2 22.54 -2.97 -3.44
N MET A 3 21.35 -2.55 -3.02
CA MET A 3 21.06 -2.22 -1.62
C MET A 3 21.08 -3.45 -0.70
N ILE A 4 20.40 -4.53 -1.07
CA ILE A 4 20.37 -5.78 -0.28
C ILE A 4 21.79 -6.32 -0.11
N VAL A 5 22.55 -6.44 -1.20
CA VAL A 5 23.96 -6.88 -1.16
C VAL A 5 24.81 -6.00 -0.25
N SER A 6 24.57 -4.68 -0.25
CA SER A 6 25.27 -3.76 0.66
C SER A 6 24.95 -4.03 2.13
N GLN A 7 23.68 -4.20 2.49
CA GLN A 7 23.29 -4.51 3.87
C GLN A 7 23.83 -5.86 4.31
N LEU A 8 23.76 -6.85 3.44
CA LEU A 8 24.31 -8.18 3.65
C LEU A 8 25.83 -8.17 3.87
N LYS A 9 26.57 -7.33 3.15
CA LYS A 9 28.00 -7.07 3.42
C LYS A 9 28.23 -6.49 4.81
N LYS A 10 27.39 -5.54 5.26
CA LYS A 10 27.51 -4.97 6.62
C LYS A 10 27.30 -6.04 7.70
N VAL A 11 26.31 -6.92 7.54
CA VAL A 11 26.07 -8.03 8.48
C VAL A 11 27.30 -8.94 8.57
N ARG A 12 27.88 -9.35 7.43
CA ARG A 12 29.13 -10.13 7.41
C ARG A 12 30.31 -9.38 8.02
N ASN A 13 30.39 -8.06 7.87
CA ASN A 13 31.47 -7.28 8.47
C ASN A 13 31.35 -7.18 9.99
N ILE A 14 30.13 -7.15 10.53
CA ILE A 14 29.87 -7.06 11.97
C ILE A 14 29.99 -8.44 12.63
N SER A 15 29.62 -9.52 11.94
CA SER A 15 29.63 -10.88 12.49
C SER A 15 30.69 -11.77 11.83
N PRO A 16 31.83 -12.01 12.49
CA PRO A 16 32.84 -12.97 12.04
C PRO A 16 32.27 -14.39 11.85
N GLY A 17 31.30 -14.79 12.68
CA GLY A 17 30.63 -16.08 12.59
C GLY A 17 29.88 -16.25 11.27
N ILE A 18 29.02 -15.28 10.92
CA ILE A 18 28.30 -15.29 9.64
C ILE A 18 29.28 -15.21 8.47
N ARG A 19 30.33 -14.39 8.57
CA ARG A 19 31.34 -14.27 7.51
C ARG A 19 32.07 -15.59 7.22
N LYS A 20 32.33 -16.40 8.26
CA LYS A 20 33.03 -17.69 8.15
C LYS A 20 32.22 -18.77 7.42
N ILE A 21 30.89 -18.69 7.50
CA ILE A 21 29.97 -19.70 6.97
C ILE A 21 29.21 -19.24 5.72
N THR A 22 29.52 -18.05 5.19
CA THR A 22 28.86 -17.50 3.99
C THR A 22 29.86 -16.92 3.00
N LYS A 23 29.54 -17.03 1.71
CA LYS A 23 30.27 -16.40 0.61
C LYS A 23 29.38 -15.42 -0.15
N ILE A 24 30.00 -14.40 -0.75
CA ILE A 24 29.31 -13.51 -1.70
C ILE A 24 29.74 -13.92 -3.10
N VAL A 25 28.77 -14.23 -3.95
CA VAL A 25 28.98 -14.53 -5.37
C VAL A 25 28.10 -13.59 -6.17
N GLN A 26 28.69 -12.69 -6.95
CA GLN A 26 27.98 -11.61 -7.65
C GLN A 26 27.06 -10.80 -6.72
N ASN A 27 25.74 -10.98 -6.83
CA ASN A 27 24.71 -10.32 -6.03
C ASN A 27 24.03 -11.26 -5.01
N GLU A 28 24.59 -12.43 -4.77
CA GLU A 28 24.03 -13.45 -3.88
C GLU A 28 24.90 -13.61 -2.62
N ILE A 29 24.24 -13.94 -1.51
CA ILE A 29 24.90 -14.59 -0.38
C ILE A 29 24.58 -16.07 -0.45
N ARG A 30 25.61 -16.91 -0.39
CA ARG A 30 25.49 -18.36 -0.32
C ARG A 30 25.98 -18.84 1.03
N TYR A 31 25.25 -19.78 1.62
CA TYR A 31 25.74 -20.53 2.75
C TYR A 31 26.76 -21.56 2.27
N ASP A 32 27.80 -21.80 3.05
CA ASP A 32 28.94 -22.61 2.59
C ASP A 32 28.73 -24.11 2.76
N ASN A 33 27.79 -24.51 3.61
CA ASN A 33 27.62 -25.91 4.00
C ASN A 33 26.41 -26.59 3.31
N ASP A 34 25.59 -25.86 2.56
CA ASP A 34 24.50 -26.39 1.75
C ASP A 34 24.15 -25.44 0.57
N ASP A 35 23.09 -25.74 -0.17
CA ASP A 35 22.65 -24.99 -1.36
C ASP A 35 21.79 -23.73 -1.04
N SER A 36 21.68 -23.35 0.23
CA SER A 36 20.92 -22.17 0.65
C SER A 36 21.57 -20.89 0.15
N LEU A 37 20.75 -20.02 -0.43
CA LEU A 37 21.18 -18.73 -0.92
C LEU A 37 20.12 -17.66 -0.68
N LEU A 38 20.60 -16.42 -0.56
CA LEU A 38 19.79 -15.23 -0.61
C LEU A 38 20.17 -14.46 -1.86
N LYS A 39 19.19 -14.23 -2.73
CA LYS A 39 19.35 -13.46 -3.96
C LYS A 39 18.26 -12.40 -4.12
N PRO A 40 18.58 -11.24 -4.70
CA PRO A 40 17.58 -10.29 -5.12
C PRO A 40 16.89 -10.80 -6.41
N LEU A 41 15.57 -10.79 -6.43
CA LEU A 41 14.79 -11.18 -7.61
C LEU A 41 14.47 -9.96 -8.47
N SER A 42 14.42 -10.20 -9.78
CA SER A 42 13.95 -9.22 -10.75
C SER A 42 12.50 -9.41 -11.10
N ARG A 43 11.89 -8.35 -11.64
CA ARG A 43 10.49 -8.35 -12.07
C ARG A 43 10.23 -9.36 -13.20
N ASP A 44 11.26 -9.75 -13.93
CA ASP A 44 11.15 -10.78 -14.97
C ASP A 44 10.93 -12.15 -14.31
N THR A 45 9.70 -12.64 -14.42
CA THR A 45 9.19 -13.87 -13.79
C THR A 45 9.57 -15.15 -14.53
N ASP A 46 10.12 -15.04 -15.74
CA ASP A 46 10.31 -16.13 -16.71
C ASP A 46 11.17 -17.31 -16.22
N ASN A 47 11.84 -17.22 -15.06
CA ASN A 47 12.66 -18.29 -14.49
C ASN A 47 12.45 -18.52 -12.98
N LEU A 48 11.30 -18.10 -12.42
CA LEU A 48 11.07 -18.12 -10.98
C LEU A 48 10.30 -19.36 -10.46
N ASP A 49 9.55 -20.05 -11.31
CA ASP A 49 8.72 -21.22 -10.93
C ASP A 49 9.51 -22.47 -10.50
N GLY A 50 10.83 -22.49 -10.70
CA GLY A 50 11.71 -23.58 -10.25
C GLY A 50 12.40 -23.33 -8.90
N MET A 51 12.07 -22.23 -8.22
CA MET A 51 12.73 -21.88 -6.96
C MET A 51 12.07 -22.61 -5.78
N ASN A 52 12.88 -23.01 -4.81
CA ASN A 52 12.41 -23.64 -3.57
C ASN A 52 12.47 -22.59 -2.45
N VAL A 53 11.60 -21.57 -2.52
CA VAL A 53 11.74 -20.34 -1.72
C VAL A 53 11.26 -20.59 -0.30
N LEU A 54 12.15 -20.59 0.68
CA LEU A 54 11.74 -20.62 2.08
C LEU A 54 11.20 -19.24 2.55
N LEU A 55 11.87 -18.15 2.12
CA LEU A 55 11.59 -16.79 2.56
C LEU A 55 11.44 -15.84 1.37
N GLY A 56 10.21 -15.37 1.12
CA GLY A 56 9.92 -14.32 0.15
C GLY A 56 9.86 -12.95 0.81
N ILE A 57 10.46 -11.92 0.21
CA ILE A 57 10.37 -10.54 0.70
C ILE A 57 9.96 -9.63 -0.46
N LEU A 58 8.77 -9.07 -0.35
CA LEU A 58 8.23 -8.05 -1.24
C LEU A 58 8.46 -6.68 -0.60
N ASP A 59 9.52 -6.00 -1.03
CA ASP A 59 9.85 -4.65 -0.56
C ASP A 59 9.21 -3.58 -1.47
N GLU A 60 8.71 -2.51 -0.86
CA GLU A 60 7.98 -1.42 -1.51
C GLU A 60 6.80 -1.90 -2.39
N TYR A 61 6.00 -2.85 -1.87
CA TYR A 61 4.94 -3.52 -2.64
C TYR A 61 3.86 -2.57 -3.19
N HIS A 62 3.68 -1.38 -2.60
CA HIS A 62 2.81 -0.32 -3.13
C HIS A 62 3.17 0.15 -4.55
N THR A 63 4.40 -0.10 -4.98
CA THR A 63 4.86 0.25 -6.34
C THR A 63 4.51 -0.83 -7.36
N SER A 64 4.23 -2.06 -6.91
CA SER A 64 3.90 -3.21 -7.77
C SER A 64 2.73 -2.92 -8.69
N ALA A 65 2.79 -3.42 -9.92
CA ALA A 65 1.71 -3.26 -10.90
C ALA A 65 0.74 -4.45 -10.90
N THR A 66 1.24 -5.61 -10.52
CA THR A 66 0.57 -6.91 -10.67
C THR A 66 0.88 -7.77 -9.44
N THR A 67 0.08 -8.81 -9.25
CA THR A 67 0.27 -9.85 -8.23
C THR A 67 1.28 -10.91 -8.65
N GLU A 68 1.77 -10.91 -9.90
CA GLU A 68 2.64 -11.93 -10.49
C GLU A 68 3.82 -12.36 -9.58
N MET A 69 4.57 -11.40 -9.01
CA MET A 69 5.70 -11.72 -8.14
C MET A 69 5.27 -12.37 -6.82
N MET A 70 4.09 -12.03 -6.29
CA MET A 70 3.54 -12.65 -5.09
C MET A 70 3.11 -14.09 -5.39
N GLU A 71 2.36 -14.29 -6.46
CA GLU A 71 1.90 -15.61 -6.91
C GLU A 71 3.06 -16.57 -7.18
N VAL A 72 4.14 -16.06 -7.79
CA VAL A 72 5.38 -16.82 -7.99
C VAL A 72 6.03 -17.23 -6.67
N LEU A 73 6.07 -16.34 -5.67
CA LEU A 73 6.64 -16.69 -4.36
C LEU A 73 5.79 -17.75 -3.67
N GLU A 74 4.46 -17.61 -3.71
CA GLU A 74 3.52 -18.57 -3.12
C GLU A 74 3.58 -19.94 -3.81
N SER A 75 3.61 -19.97 -5.14
CA SER A 75 3.70 -21.23 -5.89
C SER A 75 5.01 -21.96 -5.59
N SER A 76 6.12 -21.22 -5.49
CA SER A 76 7.45 -21.74 -5.16
C SER A 76 7.58 -22.28 -3.73
N GLN A 77 6.60 -22.00 -2.88
CA GLN A 77 6.56 -22.41 -1.46
C GLN A 77 5.79 -23.72 -1.23
N GLY A 78 5.16 -24.30 -2.24
CA GLY A 78 4.23 -25.43 -2.05
C GLY A 78 4.81 -26.70 -1.40
N GLN A 79 6.14 -26.89 -1.41
CA GLN A 79 6.82 -28.03 -0.76
C GLN A 79 7.62 -27.62 0.48
N GLN A 80 7.57 -26.34 0.88
CA GLN A 80 8.29 -25.85 2.04
C GLN A 80 7.52 -26.18 3.33
N PRO A 81 8.19 -26.67 4.39
CA PRO A 81 7.52 -27.02 5.64
C PRO A 81 7.05 -25.81 6.44
N GLN A 82 7.77 -24.69 6.37
CA GLN A 82 7.47 -23.44 7.10
C GLN A 82 7.82 -22.22 6.25
N PRO A 83 7.14 -22.02 5.12
CA PRO A 83 7.38 -20.88 4.25
C PRO A 83 6.94 -19.57 4.92
N LEU A 84 7.61 -18.48 4.57
CA LEU A 84 7.22 -17.13 4.99
C LEU A 84 7.33 -16.16 3.83
N ILE A 85 6.27 -15.36 3.61
CA ILE A 85 6.31 -14.18 2.74
C ILE A 85 6.17 -12.95 3.63
N LEU A 86 7.10 -12.00 3.49
CA LEU A 86 7.02 -10.69 4.13
C LEU A 86 6.72 -9.62 3.10
N ILE A 87 5.65 -8.88 3.33
CA ILE A 87 5.32 -7.66 2.59
C ILE A 87 5.79 -6.47 3.41
N ILE A 88 6.69 -5.67 2.84
CA ILE A 88 7.11 -4.39 3.41
C ILE A 88 6.63 -3.32 2.44
N SER A 89 5.79 -2.42 2.94
CA SER A 89 5.14 -1.45 2.09
C SER A 89 4.77 -0.19 2.84
N THR A 90 4.43 0.84 2.08
CA THR A 90 3.96 2.13 2.56
C THR A 90 2.77 2.57 1.72
N ALA A 91 1.99 3.53 2.18
CA ALA A 91 1.02 4.18 1.32
C ALA A 91 1.72 4.87 0.15
N GLY A 92 1.02 4.95 -0.98
CA GLY A 92 1.52 5.56 -2.19
C GLY A 92 0.43 6.31 -2.95
N PHE A 93 0.74 6.57 -4.23
CA PHE A 93 -0.17 7.23 -5.16
C PHE A 93 -0.87 6.26 -6.13
N LYS A 94 -0.49 4.98 -6.09
CA LYS A 94 -0.94 3.95 -7.01
C LYS A 94 -2.12 3.18 -6.42
N LEU A 95 -3.32 3.74 -6.59
CA LEU A 95 -4.55 3.17 -6.01
C LEU A 95 -5.12 1.99 -6.81
N ASN A 96 -4.54 1.67 -7.97
CA ASN A 96 -4.91 0.48 -8.75
C ASN A 96 -3.92 -0.68 -8.57
N GLY A 97 -2.87 -0.51 -7.74
CA GLY A 97 -1.92 -1.57 -7.45
C GLY A 97 -2.44 -2.56 -6.41
N PRO A 98 -1.96 -3.82 -6.42
CA PRO A 98 -2.47 -4.88 -5.55
C PRO A 98 -2.32 -4.58 -4.06
N MET A 99 -1.29 -3.83 -3.67
CA MET A 99 -1.14 -3.40 -2.28
C MET A 99 -2.34 -2.58 -1.80
N TYR A 100 -2.87 -1.66 -2.62
CA TYR A 100 -4.02 -0.83 -2.23
C TYR A 100 -5.34 -1.53 -2.47
N SER A 101 -5.48 -2.24 -3.60
CA SER A 101 -6.77 -2.81 -4.00
C SER A 101 -7.10 -4.15 -3.36
N GLN A 102 -6.09 -4.89 -2.87
CA GLN A 102 -6.25 -6.24 -2.32
C GLN A 102 -5.70 -6.34 -0.89
N GLU A 103 -4.38 -6.17 -0.71
CA GLU A 103 -3.72 -6.40 0.59
C GLU A 103 -4.20 -5.43 1.66
N TYR A 104 -4.28 -4.14 1.36
CA TYR A 104 -4.65 -3.12 2.33
C TYR A 104 -6.09 -3.28 2.88
N PRO A 105 -7.13 -3.50 2.05
CA PRO A 105 -8.45 -3.89 2.53
C PRO A 105 -8.44 -5.18 3.34
N TYR A 106 -7.67 -6.19 2.90
CA TYR A 106 -7.60 -7.48 3.58
C TYR A 106 -7.01 -7.37 4.99
N ILE A 107 -5.87 -6.70 5.15
CA ILE A 107 -5.28 -6.49 6.48
C ILE A 107 -6.17 -5.63 7.37
N LYS A 108 -6.94 -4.68 6.82
CA LYS A 108 -7.91 -3.91 7.60
C LYS A 108 -8.99 -4.80 8.21
N LYS A 109 -9.51 -5.77 7.44
CA LYS A 109 -10.49 -6.74 7.93
C LYS A 109 -9.91 -7.67 9.00
N ILE A 110 -8.66 -8.10 8.84
CA ILE A 110 -7.97 -8.89 9.86
C ILE A 110 -7.80 -8.08 11.14
N LEU A 111 -7.30 -6.84 11.03
CA LEU A 111 -7.03 -5.97 12.18
C LEU A 111 -8.32 -5.52 12.90
N SER A 112 -9.45 -5.41 12.20
CA SER A 112 -10.75 -5.11 12.79
C SER A 112 -11.44 -6.35 13.38
N GLY A 113 -10.96 -7.55 13.07
CA GLY A 113 -11.59 -8.82 13.45
C GLY A 113 -12.80 -9.20 12.60
N GLU A 114 -13.04 -8.52 11.48
CA GLU A 114 -14.05 -8.93 10.48
C GLU A 114 -13.65 -10.24 9.80
N GLU A 115 -12.35 -10.44 9.59
CA GLU A 115 -11.77 -11.65 8.99
C GLU A 115 -10.79 -12.31 9.96
N ILE A 116 -10.76 -13.65 9.98
CA ILE A 116 -9.85 -14.42 10.85
C ILE A 116 -8.91 -15.24 9.95
N ASN A 117 -7.62 -14.96 10.02
CA ASN A 117 -6.58 -15.75 9.37
C ASN A 117 -5.38 -15.94 10.30
N ASP A 118 -5.29 -17.12 10.92
CA ASP A 118 -4.22 -17.46 11.88
C ASP A 118 -2.83 -17.53 11.24
N ASN A 119 -2.74 -17.61 9.90
CA ASN A 119 -1.48 -17.66 9.16
C ASN A 119 -1.02 -16.29 8.66
N TYR A 120 -1.77 -15.22 8.96
CA TYR A 120 -1.47 -13.88 8.46
C TYR A 120 -1.25 -12.91 9.62
N PHE A 121 -0.04 -12.33 9.67
CA PHE A 121 0.31 -11.33 10.66
C PHE A 121 0.40 -9.95 10.01
N ALA A 122 -0.41 -9.00 10.49
CA ALA A 122 -0.44 -7.64 9.99
C ALA A 122 -0.07 -6.63 11.10
N ILE A 123 0.75 -5.64 10.73
CA ILE A 123 0.95 -4.41 11.50
C ILE A 123 0.87 -3.25 10.51
N CYS A 124 0.01 -2.28 10.78
CA CYS A 124 -0.11 -1.06 9.98
C CYS A 124 0.09 0.17 10.87
N TYR A 125 1.04 1.03 10.50
CA TYR A 125 1.28 2.32 11.17
C TYR A 125 0.80 3.44 10.25
N GLU A 126 -0.40 3.95 10.47
CA GLU A 126 -1.00 5.01 9.64
C GLU A 126 -1.77 6.03 10.48
N GLN A 127 -2.10 7.17 9.87
CA GLN A 127 -3.06 8.12 10.43
C GLN A 127 -4.48 7.75 10.03
N ASP A 128 -5.42 7.93 10.95
CA ASP A 128 -6.83 7.62 10.71
C ASP A 128 -7.52 8.68 9.84
N ASP A 129 -7.15 9.96 10.03
CA ASP A 129 -7.77 11.11 9.36
C ASP A 129 -6.72 12.19 9.06
N ILE A 130 -6.86 12.86 7.91
CA ILE A 130 -5.92 13.89 7.44
C ILE A 130 -5.83 15.10 8.40
N LYS A 131 -6.88 15.39 9.16
CA LYS A 131 -6.89 16.45 10.19
C LYS A 131 -5.88 16.17 11.30
N GLU A 132 -5.52 14.90 11.53
CA GLU A 132 -4.53 14.50 12.53
C GLU A 132 -3.11 15.00 12.21
N ILE A 133 -2.79 15.34 10.95
CA ILE A 133 -1.48 15.92 10.60
C ILE A 133 -1.23 17.24 11.34
N ASN A 134 -2.29 17.93 11.79
CA ASN A 134 -2.19 19.17 12.55
C ASN A 134 -1.97 18.94 14.06
N LYS A 135 -2.06 17.70 14.52
CA LYS A 135 -1.98 17.30 15.93
C LYS A 135 -0.69 16.53 16.16
N GLU A 136 0.40 17.22 16.48
CA GLU A 136 1.73 16.62 16.66
C GLU A 136 1.76 15.43 17.62
N LYS A 137 0.92 15.46 18.67
CA LYS A 137 0.80 14.34 19.63
C LYS A 137 0.33 13.03 18.99
N LEU A 138 -0.37 13.09 17.86
CA LEU A 138 -0.89 11.92 17.15
C LEU A 138 0.07 11.37 16.09
N TRP A 139 1.15 12.10 15.76
CA TRP A 139 2.09 11.67 14.71
C TRP A 139 2.77 10.33 15.00
N ILE A 140 2.75 9.88 16.26
CA ILE A 140 3.29 8.59 16.70
C ILE A 140 2.61 7.40 15.99
N LYS A 141 1.33 7.50 15.59
CA LYS A 141 0.60 6.37 14.98
C LYS A 141 1.26 5.91 13.66
N SER A 142 1.62 6.86 12.80
CA SER A 142 2.33 6.59 11.54
C SER A 142 3.85 6.69 11.64
N ASN A 143 4.38 7.17 12.77
CA ASN A 143 5.82 7.36 12.99
C ASN A 143 6.25 6.77 14.35
N PRO A 144 6.21 5.43 14.53
CA PRO A 144 6.49 4.79 15.81
C PRO A 144 7.89 5.10 16.37
N LEU A 145 8.85 5.47 15.52
CA LEU A 145 10.19 5.89 15.94
C LEU A 145 10.23 7.21 16.73
N LEU A 146 9.12 7.97 16.79
CA LEU A 146 8.99 9.13 17.68
C LEU A 146 9.02 8.75 19.17
N GLU A 147 8.82 7.47 19.50
CA GLU A 147 8.99 6.94 20.86
C GLU A 147 10.46 6.97 21.31
N VAL A 148 11.40 6.91 20.36
CA VAL A 148 12.84 6.96 20.67
C VAL A 148 13.23 8.40 20.96
N ALA A 149 13.45 8.73 22.23
CA ALA A 149 13.77 10.09 22.71
C ALA A 149 14.88 10.78 21.91
N ALA A 150 15.96 10.05 21.58
CA ALA A 150 17.09 10.57 20.81
C ALA A 150 16.74 10.99 19.37
N ARG A 151 15.61 10.51 18.81
CA ARG A 151 15.16 10.78 17.44
C ARG A 151 13.98 11.74 17.39
N LYS A 152 13.17 11.77 18.45
CA LYS A 152 11.89 12.51 18.52
C LYS A 152 12.02 13.96 18.08
N ASP A 153 12.93 14.72 18.69
CA ASP A 153 13.06 16.17 18.41
C ASP A 153 13.43 16.46 16.95
N VAL A 154 14.37 15.68 16.41
CA VAL A 154 14.83 15.84 15.03
C VAL A 154 13.72 15.46 14.05
N MET A 155 13.03 14.34 14.28
CA MET A 155 11.94 13.88 13.43
C MET A 155 10.75 14.85 13.45
N SER A 156 10.29 15.27 14.63
CA SER A 156 9.20 16.24 14.77
C SER A 156 9.53 17.57 14.10
N LYS A 157 10.75 18.08 14.26
CA LYS A 157 11.19 19.31 13.58
C LYS A 157 11.16 19.17 12.06
N ASN A 158 11.59 18.03 11.53
CA ASN A 158 11.58 17.76 10.09
C ASN A 158 10.14 17.64 9.54
N ILE A 159 9.24 16.95 10.26
CA ILE A 159 7.83 16.84 9.86
C ILE A 159 7.16 18.22 9.86
N LYS A 160 7.37 19.02 10.91
CA LYS A 160 6.88 20.42 10.98
C LYS A 160 7.33 21.24 9.79
N LYS A 161 8.63 21.22 9.48
CA LYS A 161 9.21 21.94 8.34
C LYS A 161 8.54 21.52 7.03
N LYS A 162 8.43 20.21 6.77
CA LYS A 162 7.78 19.69 5.55
C LYS A 162 6.32 20.11 5.45
N LEU A 163 5.56 20.03 6.54
CA LEU A 163 4.17 20.47 6.56
C LEU A 163 4.04 21.96 6.25
N THR A 164 4.88 22.81 6.84
CA THR A 164 4.88 24.26 6.55
C THR A 164 5.19 24.54 5.08
N GLU A 165 6.22 23.89 4.52
CA GLU A 165 6.57 24.03 3.10
C GLU A 165 5.46 23.52 2.17
N ALA A 166 4.87 22.37 2.50
CA ALA A 166 3.79 21.75 1.73
C ALA A 166 2.53 22.62 1.72
N ARG A 167 2.17 23.24 2.86
CA ARG A 167 1.05 24.20 2.93
C ARG A 167 1.33 25.46 2.10
N ALA A 168 2.53 26.02 2.21
CA ALA A 168 2.90 27.19 1.41
C ALA A 168 2.85 26.93 -0.10
N LYS A 169 3.07 25.68 -0.52
CA LYS A 169 3.00 25.23 -1.92
C LYS A 169 1.61 24.72 -2.34
N ASN A 170 0.63 24.68 -1.43
CA ASN A 170 -0.67 24.01 -1.64
C ASN A 170 -0.51 22.56 -2.16
N ASP A 171 0.49 21.84 -1.65
CA ASP A 171 0.81 20.47 -2.07
C ASP A 171 1.11 19.56 -0.88
N LEU A 172 0.06 19.16 -0.17
CA LEU A 172 0.16 18.30 1.01
C LEU A 172 0.39 16.82 0.65
N GLY A 173 -0.04 16.36 -0.52
CA GLY A 173 -0.08 14.96 -0.91
C GLY A 173 1.23 14.20 -0.65
N PRO A 174 2.40 14.67 -1.14
CA PRO A 174 3.68 14.02 -0.88
C PRO A 174 4.06 13.94 0.60
N THR A 175 3.69 14.93 1.41
CA THR A 175 3.96 14.91 2.85
C THR A 175 3.00 13.95 3.57
N VAL A 176 1.73 13.95 3.18
CA VAL A 176 0.70 13.03 3.70
C VAL A 176 1.09 11.57 3.45
N VAL A 177 1.48 11.24 2.22
CA VAL A 177 1.96 9.89 1.88
C VAL A 177 3.23 9.54 2.67
N LYS A 178 4.29 10.35 2.56
CA LYS A 178 5.63 9.97 3.07
C LYS A 178 5.82 10.10 4.58
N ASN A 179 5.03 10.92 5.25
CA ASN A 179 5.20 11.21 6.68
C ASN A 179 4.00 10.77 7.53
N PHE A 180 2.85 10.49 6.91
CA PHE A 180 1.64 10.08 7.61
C PHE A 180 1.07 8.74 7.12
N ASN A 181 1.72 8.12 6.13
CA ASN A 181 1.37 6.81 5.59
C ASN A 181 -0.10 6.71 5.17
N MET A 182 -0.63 7.78 4.55
CA MET A 182 -2.00 7.79 4.04
C MET A 182 -2.00 7.74 2.53
N TRP A 183 -2.86 6.90 1.96
CA TRP A 183 -3.04 6.80 0.51
C TRP A 183 -3.60 8.11 -0.05
N GLN A 184 -3.10 8.51 -1.22
CA GLN A 184 -3.53 9.73 -1.91
C GLN A 184 -3.70 9.45 -3.40
N ASN A 185 -4.66 10.11 -4.02
CA ASN A 185 -4.78 10.09 -5.48
C ASN A 185 -3.57 10.78 -6.12
N ALA A 186 -3.02 10.19 -7.19
CA ALA A 186 -1.95 10.79 -7.96
C ALA A 186 -2.40 12.07 -8.69
N SER A 187 -3.68 12.13 -9.08
CA SER A 187 -4.24 13.29 -9.79
C SER A 187 -4.67 14.37 -8.80
N LYS A 188 -4.02 15.54 -8.88
CA LYS A 188 -4.47 16.78 -8.25
C LYS A 188 -5.71 17.37 -8.93
N GLU A 189 -6.01 16.92 -10.14
CA GLU A 189 -7.05 17.41 -11.06
C GLU A 189 -8.27 16.48 -11.11
N SER A 190 -8.48 15.67 -10.06
CA SER A 190 -9.66 14.81 -10.01
C SER A 190 -10.92 15.68 -9.93
N PHE A 191 -11.81 15.56 -10.90
CA PHE A 191 -13.06 16.33 -10.97
C PHE A 191 -13.96 16.08 -9.75
N LEU A 192 -13.93 14.86 -9.20
CA LEU A 192 -14.68 14.43 -8.02
C LEU A 192 -13.73 13.73 -7.03
N LYS A 193 -13.71 14.18 -5.78
CA LYS A 193 -12.92 13.48 -4.75
C LYS A 193 -13.60 12.16 -4.37
N GLY A 194 -12.81 11.13 -4.07
CA GLY A 194 -13.35 9.83 -3.66
C GLY A 194 -14.24 9.90 -2.41
N GLU A 195 -13.91 10.78 -1.47
CA GLU A 195 -14.73 11.04 -0.27
C GLU A 195 -16.08 11.68 -0.62
N GLU A 196 -16.10 12.64 -1.56
CA GLU A 196 -17.33 13.28 -2.05
C GLU A 196 -18.20 12.26 -2.80
N TRP A 197 -17.59 11.39 -3.60
CA TRP A 197 -18.28 10.28 -4.28
C TRP A 197 -18.88 9.28 -3.29
N ALA A 198 -18.10 8.84 -2.29
CA ALA A 198 -18.56 7.89 -1.28
C ALA A 198 -19.70 8.48 -0.42
N ALA A 199 -19.68 9.79 -0.15
CA ALA A 199 -20.75 10.48 0.57
C ALA A 199 -22.08 10.54 -0.20
N CYS A 200 -22.06 10.36 -1.53
CA CYS A 200 -23.27 10.27 -2.35
C CYS A 200 -23.93 8.89 -2.31
N ALA A 201 -23.31 7.88 -1.67
CA ALA A 201 -23.91 6.57 -1.53
C ALA A 201 -25.15 6.65 -0.63
N ILE A 202 -26.27 6.09 -1.11
CA ILE A 202 -27.52 5.98 -0.36
C ILE A 202 -27.71 4.54 0.12
N GLU A 203 -28.09 4.37 1.39
CA GLU A 203 -28.40 3.03 1.95
C GLU A 203 -29.83 2.59 1.67
N LEU A 204 -30.76 3.55 1.54
CA LEU A 204 -32.18 3.32 1.29
C LEU A 204 -32.56 3.91 -0.07
N GLU A 205 -33.19 3.09 -0.90
CA GLU A 205 -33.69 3.53 -2.21
C GLU A 205 -34.87 4.50 -2.03
N PRO A 206 -34.82 5.72 -2.58
CA PRO A 206 -35.92 6.67 -2.49
C PRO A 206 -37.11 6.21 -3.36
N PHE A 207 -38.32 6.61 -2.98
CA PHE A 207 -39.51 6.39 -3.80
C PHE A 207 -39.50 7.32 -5.03
N ILE A 208 -39.20 6.74 -6.20
CA ILE A 208 -39.07 7.46 -7.47
C ILE A 208 -40.25 7.25 -8.42
N THR A 209 -41.28 6.49 -8.03
CA THR A 209 -42.43 6.23 -8.91
C THR A 209 -43.21 7.50 -9.21
N GLY A 210 -43.47 7.75 -10.49
CA GLY A 210 -44.19 8.94 -10.95
C GLY A 210 -43.35 10.23 -10.97
N LYS A 211 -42.04 10.12 -10.75
CA LYS A 211 -41.09 11.24 -10.91
C LYS A 211 -40.55 11.29 -12.33
N ASP A 212 -40.13 12.49 -12.74
CA ASP A 212 -39.46 12.69 -14.01
C ASP A 212 -38.09 12.01 -13.99
N ALA A 213 -37.79 11.27 -15.05
CA ALA A 213 -36.50 10.62 -15.26
C ALA A 213 -35.83 11.18 -16.51
N TYR A 214 -34.55 11.53 -16.39
CA TYR A 214 -33.73 12.00 -17.49
C TYR A 214 -32.73 10.90 -17.84
N ILE A 215 -32.76 10.45 -19.09
CA ILE A 215 -31.92 9.35 -19.57
C ILE A 215 -30.74 9.94 -20.33
N GLY A 216 -29.53 9.61 -19.88
CA GLY A 216 -28.28 9.90 -20.55
C GLY A 216 -27.81 8.68 -21.32
N VAL A 217 -27.56 8.85 -22.62
CA VAL A 217 -27.02 7.80 -23.48
C VAL A 217 -25.68 8.27 -24.04
N ASP A 218 -24.62 7.54 -23.71
CA ASP A 218 -23.29 7.73 -24.26
C ASP A 218 -22.97 6.58 -25.20
N LEU A 219 -22.99 6.86 -26.51
CA LEU A 219 -22.80 5.85 -27.55
C LEU A 219 -21.33 5.72 -27.93
N SER A 220 -20.81 4.51 -27.84
CA SER A 220 -19.46 4.22 -28.30
C SER A 220 -19.40 4.07 -29.82
N ARG A 221 -18.24 4.43 -30.39
CA ARG A 221 -18.08 4.50 -31.85
C ARG A 221 -17.40 3.27 -32.44
N THR A 222 -16.51 2.59 -31.72
CA THR A 222 -15.79 1.40 -32.23
C THR A 222 -15.45 0.38 -31.16
N THR A 223 -14.66 0.77 -30.15
CA THR A 223 -14.11 -0.19 -29.16
C THR A 223 -14.42 0.14 -27.71
N ASP A 224 -14.88 1.37 -27.43
CA ASP A 224 -15.34 1.76 -26.10
C ASP A 224 -16.70 1.13 -25.77
N LEU A 225 -17.06 1.17 -24.48
CA LEU A 225 -18.37 0.74 -24.01
C LEU A 225 -19.40 1.84 -24.25
N THR A 226 -20.58 1.44 -24.74
CA THR A 226 -21.77 2.30 -24.73
C THR A 226 -22.38 2.27 -23.33
N ALA A 227 -22.70 3.44 -22.77
CA ALA A 227 -23.32 3.56 -21.45
C ALA A 227 -24.72 4.15 -21.57
N VAL A 228 -25.67 3.54 -20.86
CA VAL A 228 -27.00 4.11 -20.63
C VAL A 228 -27.15 4.32 -19.13
N SER A 229 -27.44 5.55 -18.74
CA SER A 229 -27.67 5.94 -17.35
C SER A 229 -28.93 6.78 -17.25
N TRP A 230 -29.50 6.88 -16.06
CA TRP A 230 -30.64 7.75 -15.80
C TRP A 230 -30.46 8.47 -14.47
N ILE A 231 -31.03 9.67 -14.40
CA ILE A 231 -31.10 10.47 -13.17
C ILE A 231 -32.57 10.83 -12.90
N VAL A 232 -32.96 10.78 -11.64
CA VAL A 232 -34.27 11.24 -11.17
C VAL A 232 -33.99 12.37 -10.18
N PRO A 233 -34.34 13.63 -10.49
CA PRO A 233 -34.19 14.71 -9.53
C PRO A 233 -35.01 14.40 -8.28
N TYR A 234 -34.33 14.33 -7.13
CA TYR A 234 -34.95 14.01 -5.87
C TYR A 234 -34.82 15.19 -4.91
N VAL A 235 -35.93 15.53 -4.28
CA VAL A 235 -35.98 16.49 -3.18
C VAL A 235 -36.35 15.70 -1.95
N ASP A 236 -35.48 15.72 -0.95
CA ASP A 236 -35.75 15.02 0.32
C ASP A 236 -36.86 15.71 1.13
N GLU A 237 -37.30 15.07 2.21
CA GLU A 237 -38.38 15.60 3.07
C GLU A 237 -38.04 16.96 3.71
N GLU A 238 -36.74 17.32 3.75
CA GLU A 238 -36.23 18.58 4.27
C GLU A 238 -36.11 19.67 3.19
N GLY A 239 -36.42 19.34 1.92
CA GLY A 239 -36.37 20.28 0.81
C GLY A 239 -35.00 20.41 0.15
N ASN A 240 -34.04 19.54 0.47
CA ASN A 240 -32.72 19.56 -0.16
C ASN A 240 -32.74 18.77 -1.47
N ASN A 241 -32.06 19.30 -2.49
CA ASN A 241 -31.79 18.55 -3.72
C ASN A 241 -30.71 17.51 -3.44
N ARG A 242 -31.03 16.24 -3.69
CA ARG A 242 -30.10 15.11 -3.60
C ARG A 242 -30.00 14.39 -4.94
#